data_AF-A0A357NAG6-F1
#
_entry.id   AF-A0A357NAG6-F1
#
_cell.length_a   1.000
_cell.length_b   1.000
_cell.length_c   1.000
_cell.angle_alpha   90.00
_cell.angle_beta   90.00
_cell.angle_gamma   90.00
#
_symmetry.space_group_name_H-M   'P 1'
#
loop_
_entity.id
_entity.type
_entity.pdbx_description
1 polymer ?
#
loop_
_entity_poly.entity_id
_entity_poly.type
_entity_poly.pdbx_seq_one_letter_code
_entity_poly.pdbx_strand_id
1 'polypeptide(L)' 'YQDHNACQLAILLLEGALLRTESRGTHFRADYPHKDELFLGKHIIHRWGREATLYDE' A
#
# COMPACT_ATOMS: atom_id res chain seq x y z
N TYR A 1 -8.23 0.03 -23.36
CA TYR A 1 -7.74 -1.08 -22.52
C TYR A 1 -6.59 -0.67 -21.63
N GLN A 2 -5.49 -0.14 -22.18
CA GLN A 2 -4.32 0.28 -21.38
C GLN A 2 -4.67 1.34 -20.32
N ASP A 3 -5.52 2.31 -20.66
CA ASP A 3 -5.93 3.35 -19.72
C ASP A 3 -6.70 2.80 -18.51
N HIS A 4 -7.55 1.79 -18.72
CA HIS A 4 -8.31 1.17 -17.62
C HIS A 4 -7.39 0.39 -16.68
N ASN A 5 -6.43 -0.36 -17.23
CA ASN A 5 -5.44 -1.08 -16.44
C ASN A 5 -4.53 -0.10 -15.67
N ALA A 6 -4.13 1.01 -16.29
CA ALA A 6 -3.34 2.05 -15.65
C ALA A 6 -4.12 2.72 -14.50
N CYS A 7 -5.41 3.06 -14.72
CA CYS A 7 -6.27 3.60 -13.68
C CYS A 7 -6.44 2.62 -12.52
N GLN A 8 -6.71 1.35 -12.82
CA GLN A 8 -6.84 0.32 -11.79
C GLN A 8 -5.54 0.16 -10.99
N LEU A 9 -4.39 0.12 -11.67
CA LEU A 9 -3.09 0.05 -11.00
C LEU A 9 -2.85 1.26 -10.09
N ALA A 10 -3.17 2.47 -10.57
CA ALA A 10 -3.01 3.70 -9.79
C ALA A 10 -3.88 3.69 -8.52
N ILE A 11 -5.13 3.21 -8.62
CA ILE A 11 -6.03 3.07 -7.47
C ILE A 11 -5.46 2.09 -6.44
N LEU A 12 -5.06 0.89 -6.87
CA LEU A 12 -4.50 -0.12 -5.96
C LEU A 12 -3.21 0.39 -5.28
N LEU A 13 -2.35 1.07 -6.03
CA LEU A 13 -1.13 1.67 -5.50
C LEU A 13 -1.44 2.74 -4.43
N LEU A 14 -2.42 3.61 -4.70
CA LEU A 14 -2.82 4.66 -3.75
C LEU A 14 -3.46 4.07 -2.49
N GLU A 15 -4.33 3.07 -2.63
CA GLU A 15 -4.95 2.37 -1.49
C GLU A 15 -3.89 1.75 -0.57
N GLY A 16 -2.90 1.06 -1.13
CA GLY A 16 -1.82 0.47 -0.34
C GLY A 16 -0.92 1.53 0.32
N ALA A 17 -0.68 2.65 -0.37
CA ALA A 17 0.07 3.78 0.17
C ALA A 17 -0.65 4.47 1.34
N LEU A 18 -1.98 4.57 1.28
CA LEU A 18 -2.81 5.13 2.36
C LEU A 18 -2.87 4.20 3.58
N LEU A 19 -3.01 2.89 3.34
CA LEU A 19 -3.05 1.89 4.41
C LEU A 19 -1.69 1.75 5.14
N ARG A 20 -0.57 1.97 4.43
CA ARG A 20 0.78 1.93 5.02
C ARG A 20 1.17 3.29 5.60
N THR A 21 0.88 3.47 6.89
CA THR A 21 1.20 4.68 7.67
C THR A 21 2.63 4.67 8.23
N GLU A 22 3.62 4.50 7.35
CA GLU A 22 5.04 4.65 7.67
C GLU A 22 5.83 5.08 6.43
N SER A 23 7.11 5.41 6.62
CA SER A 23 8.07 5.58 5.52
C SER A 23 9.14 4.50 5.56
N ARG A 24 9.26 3.73 4.47
CA ARG A 24 10.23 2.64 4.36
C ARG A 24 10.64 2.41 2.92
N GLY A 25 11.96 2.42 2.67
CA GLY A 25 12.49 2.25 1.32
C GLY A 25 12.10 3.42 0.43
N THR A 26 11.44 3.14 -0.69
CA THR A 26 10.97 4.14 -1.67
C THR A 26 9.58 4.71 -1.36
N HIS A 27 8.85 4.13 -0.40
CA HIS A 27 7.58 4.68 0.08
C HIS A 27 7.87 5.73 1.15
N PHE A 28 7.68 7.01 0.84
CA PHE A 28 7.88 8.13 1.75
C PHE A 28 6.58 8.91 1.96
N ARG A 29 6.29 9.20 3.22
CA ARG A 29 5.13 9.98 3.66
C ARG A 29 5.55 11.05 4.64
N ALA A 30 5.26 12.31 4.32
CA ALA A 30 5.64 13.44 5.14
C ALA A 30 4.97 13.44 6.53
N ASP A 31 3.76 12.88 6.63
CA ASP A 31 3.00 12.75 7.88
C ASP A 31 3.30 11.47 8.67
N TYR A 32 4.03 10.52 8.07
CA TYR A 32 4.59 9.34 8.75
C TYR A 32 6.04 9.13 8.30
N PRO A 33 6.98 10.02 8.67
CA PRO A 33 8.32 10.09 8.06
C PRO A 33 9.26 8.96 8.51
N HIS A 34 8.88 8.19 9.52
CA HIS A 34 9.70 7.14 10.11
C HIS A 34 9.14 5.75 9.82
N LYS A 35 10.01 4.75 9.99
CA LYS A 35 9.64 3.34 9.99
C LYS A 35 8.85 3.02 11.25
N ASP A 36 7.85 2.15 11.12
CA ASP A 36 7.02 1.66 12.22
C ASP A 36 7.15 0.12 12.31
N GLU A 37 7.36 -0.39 13.52
CA GLU A 37 7.49 -1.82 13.81
C GLU A 37 6.20 -2.59 13.52
N LEU A 38 5.04 -1.93 13.58
CA LEU A 38 3.75 -2.52 13.21
C LEU A 38 3.78 -3.08 11.79
N PHE A 39 4.57 -2.50 10.87
CA PHE A 39 4.64 -2.92 9.46
C PHE A 39 5.87 -3.77 9.13
N LEU A 40 6.68 -4.14 10.13
CA LEU A 40 7.88 -4.94 9.93
C LEU A 40 7.49 -6.38 9.55
N GLY A 41 7.97 -6.85 8.39
CA GLY A 41 7.65 -8.19 7.89
C GLY A 41 6.23 -8.35 7.35
N LYS A 42 5.48 -7.25 7.17
CA LYS A 42 4.09 -7.29 6.69
C LYS A 42 3.93 -6.74 5.29
N HIS A 43 3.00 -7.36 4.54
CA HIS A 43 2.71 -7.02 3.15
C HIS A 43 1.29 -6.49 2.98
N ILE A 44 1.10 -5.52 2.08
CA ILE A 44 -0.24 -5.09 1.66
C ILE A 44 -0.71 -6.00 0.54
N ILE A 45 -1.88 -6.64 0.71
CA ILE A 45 -2.44 -7.57 -0.26
C ILE A 45 -3.77 -7.04 -0.78
N HIS A 46 -3.87 -6.91 -2.10
CA HIS A 46 -5.12 -6.61 -2.81
C HIS A 46 -5.73 -7.90 -3.34
N ARG A 47 -7.06 -8.07 -3.16
CA ARG A 47 -7.81 -9.20 -3.70
C ARG A 47 -9.07 -8.68 -4.37
N TRP A 48 -9.44 -9.27 -5.51
CA TRP A 48 -10.64 -8.83 -6.23
C TRP A 48 -11.89 -8.93 -5.34
N GLY A 49 -12.68 -7.86 -5.30
CA GLY A 49 -13.91 -7.77 -4.51
C GLY A 49 -13.69 -7.72 -2.98
N ARG A 50 -12.48 -7.40 -2.51
CA ARG A 50 -12.17 -7.22 -1.08
C ARG A 50 -11.33 -5.97 -0.87
N GLU A 51 -11.42 -5.42 0.33
CA GLU A 51 -10.55 -4.31 0.75
C GLU A 51 -9.08 -4.76 0.87
N ALA A 52 -8.17 -3.81 0.64
CA ALA A 52 -6.74 -4.04 0.86
C ALA A 52 -6.50 -4.31 2.35
N THR A 53 -5.66 -5.30 2.63
CA THR A 53 -5.37 -5.72 4.01
C THR A 53 -3.87 -5.81 4.24
N LEU A 54 -3.46 -5.49 5.47
CA LEU A 54 -2.13 -5.79 5.97
C LEU A 54 -2.11 -7.28 6.34
N TYR A 55 -1.31 -8.06 5.63
CA TYR A 55 -1.19 -9.50 5.83
C TYR A 55 0.11 -9.81 6.59
N ASP A 56 -0.03 -10.67 7.59
CA ASP A 56 1.07 -11.27 8.35
C ASP A 56 1.39 -12.60 7.67
N GLU A 57 2.63 -12.80 7.21
CA GLU A 57 3.09 -14.08 6.63
C GLU A 57 2.88 -15.26 7.59
#